data_AF-A0A0S8EPU3-F1
#
_entry.id   AF-A0A0S8EPU3-F1
#
_cell.length_a   1.000
_cell.length_b   1.000
_cell.length_c   1.000
_cell.angle_alpha   90.00
_cell.angle_beta   90.00
_cell.angle_gamma   90.00
#
_symmetry.space_group_name_H-M   'P 1'
#
loop_
_entity.id
_entity.type
_entity.pdbx_description
1 polymer ?
#
loop_
_entity_poly.entity_id
_entity_poly.type
_entity_poly.pdbx_seq_one_letter_code
_entity_poly.pdbx_strand_id
1 'polypeptide(L)'
;GGLDTDELAGYLVQAVRSDASLPDNPQATARLNDSAAALKRPPPAQPVASPPPLAARISGRGYSLEPNLLELEELMFVVDDQQMEMGIKIDGRRYTFPVGLDGVYRLSNQTPSNLPAGVRAAWRGEDTLVLEYDEIARVNHFTLTIRFIDESIDVDVTEPTGLYQLNFKGAGVAQHDASKTQ
;
A
#
# COMPACT_ATOMS: atom_id res chain seq x y z
N GLY A 1 -16.22 -14.53 -43.61
CA GLY A 1 -15.83 -15.78 -42.96
C GLY A 1 -15.16 -15.42 -41.67
N GLY A 2 -15.86 -15.58 -40.56
CA GLY A 2 -15.29 -15.52 -39.22
C GLY A 2 -15.54 -16.89 -38.60
N LEU A 3 -14.51 -17.50 -38.02
CA LEU A 3 -14.68 -18.70 -37.21
C LEU A 3 -15.37 -18.27 -35.91
N ASP A 4 -16.50 -18.90 -35.58
CA ASP A 4 -17.15 -18.73 -34.29
C ASP A 4 -16.21 -19.27 -33.21
N THR A 5 -15.77 -18.41 -32.30
CA THR A 5 -14.87 -18.78 -31.19
C THR A 5 -15.47 -19.86 -30.29
N ASP A 6 -16.80 -19.99 -30.28
CA ASP A 6 -17.54 -21.01 -29.53
C ASP A 6 -17.36 -22.42 -30.13
N GLU A 7 -17.14 -22.54 -31.45
CA GLU A 7 -16.82 -23.84 -32.07
C GLU A 7 -15.42 -24.31 -31.68
N LEU A 8 -14.46 -23.38 -31.52
CA LEU A 8 -13.09 -23.69 -31.12
C LEU A 8 -12.98 -24.09 -29.64
N ALA A 9 -13.82 -23.52 -28.78
CA ALA A 9 -13.81 -23.80 -27.35
C ALA A 9 -14.00 -25.30 -27.04
N GLY A 10 -14.88 -25.98 -27.78
CA GLY A 10 -15.12 -27.42 -27.62
C GLY A 10 -13.90 -28.28 -27.97
N TYR A 11 -13.20 -27.95 -29.06
CA TYR A 11 -11.97 -28.65 -29.47
C TYR A 11 -10.79 -28.37 -28.52
N LEU A 12 -10.67 -27.15 -28.01
CA LEU A 12 -9.63 -26.79 -27.04
C LEU A 12 -9.81 -27.53 -25.71
N VAL A 13 -11.05 -27.65 -25.20
CA VAL A 13 -11.33 -28.38 -23.96
C VAL A 13 -11.02 -29.88 -24.10
N GLN A 14 -11.28 -30.49 -25.27
CA GLN A 14 -10.89 -31.88 -25.51
C GLN A 14 -9.37 -32.07 -25.62
N ALA A 15 -8.65 -31.09 -26.18
CA ALA A 15 -7.20 -31.15 -26.32
C ALA A 15 -6.44 -30.93 -24.99
N VAL A 16 -7.05 -30.28 -24.00
CA VAL A 16 -6.45 -29.99 -22.67
C VAL A 16 -6.81 -31.06 -21.63
N ARG A 17 -7.26 -32.25 -22.07
CA ARG A 17 -7.56 -33.37 -21.20
C ARG A 17 -6.43 -34.40 -21.27
N SER A 18 -5.67 -34.53 -20.18
CA SER A 18 -4.74 -35.65 -19.99
C SER A 18 -5.46 -36.76 -19.22
N ASP A 19 -5.49 -37.96 -19.77
CA ASP A 19 -6.00 -39.16 -19.07
C ASP A 19 -4.94 -39.78 -18.13
N ALA A 20 -3.71 -39.27 -18.16
CA ALA A 20 -2.61 -39.68 -17.28
C ALA A 20 -2.30 -38.60 -16.24
N SER A 21 -1.98 -39.03 -15.02
CA SER A 21 -1.43 -38.14 -13.99
C SER A 21 -0.16 -37.46 -14.52
N LEU A 22 0.01 -36.18 -14.15
CA LEU A 22 1.27 -35.49 -14.37
C LEU A 22 2.41 -36.32 -13.77
N PRO A 23 3.49 -36.60 -14.53
CA PRO A 23 4.62 -37.33 -14.00
C PRO A 23 5.27 -36.53 -12.87
N ASP A 24 5.78 -37.24 -11.86
CA ASP A 24 6.48 -36.61 -10.74
C ASP A 24 7.65 -35.75 -11.25
N ASN A 25 7.69 -34.51 -10.78
CA ASN A 25 8.78 -33.59 -11.05
C ASN A 25 9.46 -33.18 -9.73
N PRO A 26 10.30 -34.05 -9.16
CA PRO A 26 10.93 -33.80 -7.85
C PRO A 26 11.82 -32.55 -7.86
N GLN A 27 12.39 -32.19 -9.02
CA GLN A 27 13.18 -30.97 -9.15
C GLN A 27 12.30 -29.71 -9.05
N ALA A 28 11.13 -29.69 -9.67
CA ALA A 28 10.18 -28.58 -9.55
C ALA A 28 9.65 -28.47 -8.12
N THR A 29 9.31 -29.59 -7.48
CA THR A 29 8.89 -29.62 -6.07
C THR A 29 9.98 -29.11 -5.13
N ALA A 30 11.24 -29.50 -5.35
CA ALA A 30 12.38 -28.98 -4.58
C ALA A 30 12.50 -27.46 -4.74
N ARG A 31 12.47 -26.94 -5.98
CA ARG A 31 12.53 -25.48 -6.25
C ARG A 31 11.38 -24.72 -5.59
N LEU A 32 10.16 -25.27 -5.62
CA LEU A 32 9.01 -24.68 -4.94
C LEU A 32 9.23 -24.65 -3.42
N ASN A 33 9.67 -25.76 -2.82
CA ASN A 33 9.94 -25.85 -1.39
C ASN A 33 11.06 -24.90 -0.96
N ASP A 34 12.14 -24.80 -1.72
CA ASP A 34 13.24 -23.88 -1.48
C ASP A 34 12.76 -22.42 -1.55
N SER A 35 11.94 -22.09 -2.55
CA SER A 35 11.34 -20.76 -2.69
C SER A 35 10.41 -20.44 -1.52
N ALA A 36 9.54 -21.38 -1.14
CA ALA A 36 8.65 -21.23 0.01
C ALA A 36 9.43 -21.09 1.32
N ALA A 37 10.55 -21.80 1.49
CA ALA A 37 11.42 -21.68 2.65
C ALA A 37 12.15 -20.33 2.69
N ALA A 38 12.60 -19.82 1.54
CA ALA A 38 13.24 -18.51 1.42
C ALA A 38 12.28 -17.36 1.77
N LEU A 39 11.02 -17.45 1.32
CA LEU A 39 9.98 -16.45 1.58
C LEU A 39 9.55 -16.33 3.05
N LYS A 40 9.89 -17.31 3.90
CA LYS A 40 9.64 -17.22 5.35
C LYS A 40 10.49 -16.16 6.05
N ARG A 41 11.53 -15.64 5.37
CA ARG A 41 12.40 -14.59 5.91
C ARG A 41 11.99 -13.27 5.27
N PRO A 42 11.55 -12.27 6.05
CA PRO A 42 11.33 -10.94 5.51
C PRO A 42 12.65 -10.43 4.91
N PRO A 43 12.59 -9.57 3.86
CA PRO A 43 13.76 -8.88 3.37
C PRO A 43 14.51 -8.21 4.54
N PRO A 44 15.86 -8.20 4.52
CA PRO A 44 16.60 -7.54 5.58
C PRO A 44 16.22 -6.05 5.63
N ALA A 45 15.97 -5.55 6.83
CA ALA A 45 15.76 -4.13 7.06
C ALA A 45 16.97 -3.33 6.58
N GLN A 46 16.71 -2.24 5.86
CA GLN A 46 17.73 -1.29 5.45
C GLN A 46 17.93 -0.24 6.55
N PRO A 47 19.11 0.39 6.66
CA PRO A 47 19.28 1.53 7.56
C PRO A 47 18.26 2.62 7.25
N VAL A 48 17.51 3.06 8.27
CA VAL A 48 16.59 4.18 8.13
C VAL A 48 17.41 5.45 7.95
N ALA A 49 17.21 6.15 6.84
CA ALA A 49 17.81 7.47 6.63
C ALA A 49 17.26 8.45 7.67
N SER A 50 18.10 9.37 8.16
CA SER A 50 17.62 10.43 9.04
C SER A 50 16.51 11.22 8.34
N PRO A 51 15.35 11.41 8.98
CA PRO A 51 14.24 12.11 8.35
C PRO A 51 14.60 13.59 8.11
N PRO A 52 14.09 14.21 7.03
CA PRO A 52 14.31 15.63 6.78
C PRO A 52 13.67 16.48 7.88
N PRO A 53 14.12 17.74 8.11
CA PRO A 53 13.52 18.63 9.11
C PRO A 53 12.01 18.83 8.95
N LEU A 54 11.50 18.68 7.72
CA LEU A 54 10.08 18.72 7.44
C LEU A 54 9.28 17.62 8.17
N ALA A 55 9.85 16.44 8.36
CA ALA A 55 9.18 15.33 9.03
C ALA A 55 8.68 15.72 10.43
N ALA A 56 9.52 16.44 11.19
CA ALA A 56 9.14 16.95 12.51
C ALA A 56 8.02 18.01 12.43
N ARG A 57 7.98 18.82 11.36
CA ARG A 57 6.95 19.86 11.16
C ARG A 57 5.58 19.30 10.81
N ILE A 58 5.53 18.18 10.09
CA ILE A 58 4.28 17.52 9.69
C ILE A 58 3.77 16.52 10.73
N SER A 59 4.63 16.10 11.66
CA SER A 59 4.28 15.12 12.69
C SER A 59 3.09 15.60 13.53
N GLY A 60 2.04 14.79 13.61
CA GLY A 60 0.79 15.08 14.30
C GLY A 60 -0.13 16.09 13.58
N ARG A 61 0.22 16.56 12.37
CA ARG A 61 -0.63 17.45 11.57
C ARG A 61 -1.56 16.60 10.70
N GLY A 62 -2.86 16.85 10.79
CA GLY A 62 -3.87 16.28 9.89
C GLY A 62 -4.01 17.12 8.62
N TYR A 63 -4.38 16.48 7.51
CA TYR A 63 -4.64 17.10 6.22
C TYR A 63 -6.01 16.64 5.74
N SER A 64 -6.96 17.57 5.62
CA SER A 64 -8.28 17.30 5.02
C SER A 64 -8.14 17.28 3.51
N LEU A 65 -8.60 16.21 2.88
CA LEU A 65 -8.45 16.01 1.45
C LEU A 65 -9.68 16.47 0.68
N GLU A 66 -9.46 16.86 -0.57
CA GLU A 66 -10.54 17.05 -1.54
C GLU A 66 -11.25 15.70 -1.82
N PRO A 67 -12.55 15.71 -2.17
CA PRO A 67 -13.25 14.49 -2.57
C PRO A 67 -12.49 13.76 -3.68
N ASN A 68 -12.23 12.47 -3.47
CA ASN A 68 -11.42 11.65 -4.37
C ASN A 68 -12.00 10.23 -4.49
N LEU A 69 -11.56 9.49 -5.51
CA LEU A 69 -12.08 8.16 -5.82
C LEU A 69 -11.70 7.07 -4.79
N LEU A 70 -10.81 7.38 -3.84
CA LEU A 70 -10.48 6.47 -2.73
C LEU A 70 -11.33 6.76 -1.49
N GLU A 71 -12.22 7.76 -1.55
CA GLU A 71 -13.05 8.20 -0.42
C GLU A 71 -12.22 8.61 0.82
N LEU A 72 -10.95 8.96 0.59
CA LEU A 72 -10.01 9.36 1.62
C LEU A 72 -10.35 10.78 2.06
N GLU A 73 -10.72 10.96 3.33
CA GLU A 73 -11.14 12.25 3.87
C GLU A 73 -9.97 12.99 4.54
N GLU A 74 -9.09 12.27 5.24
CA GLU A 74 -8.02 12.84 6.04
C GLU A 74 -6.76 11.97 5.99
N LEU A 75 -5.59 12.60 5.95
CA LEU A 75 -4.27 11.98 6.16
C LEU A 75 -3.56 12.62 7.36
N MET A 76 -2.85 11.81 8.13
CA MET A 76 -2.01 12.27 9.23
C MET A 76 -0.76 11.41 9.31
N PHE A 77 0.34 12.01 9.73
CA PHE A 77 1.59 11.31 9.96
C PHE A 77 2.11 11.64 11.34
N VAL A 78 2.53 10.64 12.10
CA VAL A 78 3.29 10.82 13.34
C VAL A 78 4.65 10.21 13.10
N VAL A 79 5.70 11.03 13.22
CA VAL A 79 7.09 10.62 13.01
C VAL A 79 7.85 10.79 14.32
N ASP A 80 8.53 9.72 14.75
CA ASP A 80 9.42 9.69 15.91
C ASP A 80 10.72 8.98 15.53
N ASP A 81 11.79 9.76 15.29
CA ASP A 81 13.11 9.30 14.85
C ASP A 81 13.05 8.30 13.68
N GLN A 82 13.07 6.99 13.97
CA GLN A 82 13.05 5.90 12.98
C GLN A 82 11.69 5.21 12.84
N GLN A 83 10.68 5.69 13.55
CA GLN A 83 9.33 5.15 13.54
C GLN A 83 8.36 6.15 12.92
N MET A 84 7.34 5.61 12.26
CA MET A 84 6.28 6.39 11.66
C MET A 84 4.95 5.67 11.76
N GLU A 85 3.90 6.44 12.06
CA GLU A 85 2.51 6.00 11.95
C GLU A 85 1.79 6.87 10.93
N MET A 86 0.92 6.23 10.15
CA MET A 86 -0.02 6.89 9.24
C MET A 86 -1.42 6.77 9.81
N GLY A 87 -2.10 7.89 9.97
CA GLY A 87 -3.53 7.95 10.23
C GLY A 87 -4.30 8.27 8.95
N ILE A 88 -5.40 7.58 8.70
CA ILE A 88 -6.34 7.90 7.62
C ILE A 88 -7.76 8.01 8.15
N LYS A 89 -8.61 8.74 7.43
CA LYS A 89 -10.05 8.75 7.66
C LYS A 89 -10.80 8.41 6.38
N ILE A 90 -11.70 7.44 6.45
CA ILE A 90 -12.59 6.99 5.36
C ILE A 90 -13.96 6.70 5.97
N ASP A 91 -15.03 7.16 5.34
CA ASP A 91 -16.42 7.01 5.81
C ASP A 91 -16.62 7.43 7.27
N GLY A 92 -16.02 8.57 7.65
CA GLY A 92 -16.07 9.07 9.03
C GLY A 92 -15.22 8.28 10.04
N ARG A 93 -14.64 7.13 9.67
CA ARG A 93 -13.88 6.23 10.56
C ARG A 93 -12.38 6.44 10.40
N ARG A 94 -11.67 6.41 11.53
CA ARG A 94 -10.21 6.56 11.56
C ARG A 94 -9.51 5.21 11.66
N TYR A 95 -8.41 5.07 10.92
CA TYR A 95 -7.53 3.91 10.95
C TYR A 95 -6.08 4.38 11.11
N THR A 96 -5.28 3.61 11.82
CA THR A 96 -3.86 3.90 12.05
C THR A 96 -3.03 2.70 11.61
N PHE A 97 -1.92 2.99 10.93
CA PHE A 97 -1.02 2.00 10.38
C PHE A 97 0.40 2.29 10.86
N PRO A 98 1.12 1.29 11.40
CA PRO A 98 2.56 1.40 11.51
C PRO A 98 3.16 1.47 10.09
N VAL A 99 4.20 2.27 9.91
CA VAL A 99 4.87 2.48 8.61
C VAL A 99 6.33 2.10 8.74
N GLY A 100 6.80 1.22 7.86
CA GLY A 100 8.23 0.88 7.79
C GLY A 100 9.02 1.91 6.99
N LEU A 101 10.06 2.48 7.60
CA LEU A 101 11.01 3.40 6.95
C LEU A 101 12.31 2.72 6.48
N ASP A 102 12.43 1.42 6.75
CA ASP A 102 13.59 0.56 6.47
C ASP A 102 13.40 -0.31 5.21
N GLY A 103 12.41 0.02 4.38
CA GLY A 103 12.04 -0.74 3.19
C GLY A 103 11.20 -2.00 3.46
N VAL A 104 10.93 -2.33 4.73
CA VAL A 104 10.15 -3.50 5.15
C VAL A 104 8.73 -3.06 5.55
N TYR A 105 7.70 -3.68 4.98
CA TYR A 105 6.31 -3.39 5.36
C TYR A 105 6.06 -3.65 6.84
N ARG A 106 5.30 -2.77 7.47
CA ARG A 106 4.70 -3.02 8.78
C ARG A 106 3.24 -3.38 8.57
N LEU A 107 2.80 -4.47 9.18
CA LEU A 107 1.48 -5.04 8.96
C LEU A 107 0.47 -4.49 9.97
N SER A 108 -0.74 -4.23 9.50
CA SER A 108 -1.91 -3.93 10.33
C SER A 108 -3.07 -4.84 9.94
N ASN A 109 -3.81 -5.31 10.93
CA ASN A 109 -5.08 -6.01 10.74
C ASN A 109 -6.29 -5.07 10.90
N GLN A 110 -6.05 -3.79 11.22
CA GLN A 110 -7.09 -2.79 11.46
C GLN A 110 -7.17 -1.88 10.24
N THR A 111 -7.87 -2.35 9.21
CA THR A 111 -7.97 -1.69 7.90
C THR A 111 -9.43 -1.43 7.54
N PRO A 112 -9.72 -0.51 6.61
CA PRO A 112 -11.09 -0.29 6.11
C PRO A 112 -11.75 -1.55 5.54
N SER A 113 -10.97 -2.42 4.90
CA SER A 113 -11.45 -3.65 4.27
C SER A 113 -11.57 -4.84 5.23
N ASN A 114 -11.08 -4.72 6.48
CA ASN A 114 -10.86 -5.82 7.42
C ASN A 114 -9.92 -6.93 6.91
N LEU A 115 -9.16 -6.67 5.86
CA LEU A 115 -8.05 -7.52 5.41
C LEU A 115 -6.73 -6.95 5.91
N PRO A 116 -5.72 -7.78 6.21
CA PRO A 116 -4.41 -7.26 6.60
C PRO A 116 -3.82 -6.36 5.51
N ALA A 117 -3.12 -5.30 5.89
CA ALA A 117 -2.38 -4.46 4.96
C ALA A 117 -0.97 -4.20 5.45
N GLY A 118 -0.03 -4.11 4.52
CA GLY A 118 1.34 -3.67 4.77
C GLY A 118 1.53 -2.21 4.37
N VAL A 119 2.23 -1.44 5.20
CA VAL A 119 2.62 -0.06 4.86
C VAL A 119 4.13 0.15 5.02
N ARG A 120 4.74 0.78 4.02
CA ARG A 120 6.12 1.28 4.09
C ARG A 120 6.21 2.64 3.41
N ALA A 121 7.22 3.43 3.76
CA ALA A 121 7.47 4.69 3.12
C ALA A 121 8.96 5.03 3.05
N ALA A 122 9.31 5.96 2.17
CA ALA A 122 10.63 6.54 2.08
C ALA A 122 10.54 8.02 1.71
N TRP A 123 11.42 8.82 2.29
CA TRP A 123 11.59 10.21 1.88
C TRP A 123 12.33 10.28 0.55
N ARG A 124 11.83 11.12 -0.37
CA ARG A 124 12.50 11.48 -1.62
C ARG A 124 12.82 12.96 -1.58
N GLY A 125 14.07 13.30 -1.29
CA GLY A 125 14.45 14.69 -1.05
C GLY A 125 13.90 15.23 0.26
N GLU A 126 13.64 16.54 0.34
CA GLU A 126 13.29 17.22 1.59
C GLU A 126 11.78 17.39 1.80
N ASP A 127 10.97 17.30 0.74
CA ASP A 127 9.56 17.72 0.72
C ASP A 127 8.57 16.65 0.24
N THR A 128 9.06 15.44 -0.09
CA THR A 128 8.25 14.40 -0.71
C THR A 128 8.38 13.08 0.05
N LEU A 129 7.23 12.52 0.45
CA LEU A 129 7.13 11.18 1.01
C LEU A 129 6.51 10.23 -0.02
N VAL A 130 7.18 9.12 -0.30
CA VAL A 130 6.64 8.05 -1.14
C VAL A 130 6.20 6.92 -0.22
N LEU A 131 4.90 6.63 -0.20
CA LEU A 131 4.29 5.62 0.65
C LEU A 131 3.67 4.53 -0.21
N GLU A 132 3.85 3.28 0.21
CA GLU A 132 3.20 2.13 -0.39
C GLU A 132 2.24 1.49 0.62
N TYR A 133 1.01 1.25 0.17
CA TYR A 133 -0.04 0.53 0.89
C TYR A 133 -0.43 -0.70 0.08
N ASP A 134 -0.28 -1.88 0.66
CA ASP A 134 -0.56 -3.17 0.03
C ASP A 134 -1.56 -3.97 0.86
N GLU A 135 -2.78 -4.19 0.34
CA GLU A 135 -3.76 -5.07 0.98
C GLU A 135 -3.46 -6.53 0.67
N ILE A 136 -3.15 -7.26 1.72
CA ILE A 136 -2.92 -8.70 1.65
C ILE A 136 -4.25 -9.39 1.36
N ALA A 137 -4.21 -10.30 0.37
CA ALA A 137 -5.37 -11.04 -0.14
C ALA A 137 -6.39 -10.19 -0.92
N ARG A 138 -6.00 -9.00 -1.38
CA ARG A 138 -6.71 -8.22 -2.40
C ARG A 138 -5.72 -7.72 -3.46
N VAL A 139 -6.23 -7.21 -4.58
CA VAL A 139 -5.41 -6.67 -5.67
C VAL A 139 -4.94 -5.24 -5.42
N ASN A 140 -5.31 -4.64 -4.28
CA ASN A 140 -5.06 -3.23 -4.00
C ASN A 140 -3.61 -3.03 -3.53
N HIS A 141 -2.78 -2.47 -4.40
CA HIS A 141 -1.45 -1.97 -4.07
C HIS A 141 -1.35 -0.52 -4.55
N PHE A 142 -1.37 0.44 -3.63
CA PHE A 142 -1.27 1.85 -3.95
C PHE A 142 0.14 2.37 -3.64
N THR A 143 0.68 3.16 -4.56
CA THR A 143 1.83 4.04 -4.31
C THR A 143 1.34 5.47 -4.28
N LEU A 144 1.47 6.11 -3.12
CA LEU A 144 1.15 7.52 -2.90
C LEU A 144 2.45 8.32 -2.92
N THR A 145 2.58 9.25 -3.85
CA THR A 145 3.63 10.28 -3.83
C THR A 145 3.01 11.54 -3.25
N ILE A 146 3.42 11.88 -2.03
CA ILE A 146 2.87 12.97 -1.25
C ILE A 146 3.90 14.09 -1.22
N ARG A 147 3.58 15.20 -1.86
CA ARG A 147 4.41 16.41 -1.85
C ARG A 147 3.83 17.41 -0.87
N PHE A 148 4.63 17.86 0.07
CA PHE A 148 4.24 18.84 1.08
C PHE A 148 4.54 20.25 0.57
N ILE A 149 3.53 21.11 0.51
CA ILE A 149 3.62 22.47 -0.02
C ILE A 149 3.05 23.42 1.02
N ASP A 150 3.93 24.09 1.77
CA ASP A 150 3.58 24.93 2.91
C ASP A 150 2.72 24.18 3.95
N GLU A 151 1.43 24.50 4.03
CA GLU A 151 0.46 23.87 4.92
C GLU A 151 -0.48 22.91 4.20
N SER A 152 -0.21 22.62 2.93
CA SER A 152 -1.00 21.75 2.07
C SER A 152 -0.20 20.54 1.59
N ILE A 153 -0.89 19.57 1.03
CA ILE A 153 -0.31 18.44 0.33
C ILE A 153 -0.91 18.29 -1.06
N ASP A 154 -0.08 17.78 -1.96
CA ASP A 154 -0.47 17.31 -3.28
C ASP A 154 -0.18 15.81 -3.32
N VAL A 155 -1.18 14.99 -3.66
CA VAL A 155 -1.11 13.53 -3.57
C VAL A 155 -1.36 12.93 -4.93
N ASP A 156 -0.33 12.30 -5.47
CA ASP A 156 -0.43 11.45 -6.66
C ASP A 156 -0.53 9.99 -6.24
N VAL A 157 -1.57 9.29 -6.71
CA VAL A 157 -1.77 7.86 -6.44
C VAL A 157 -1.66 7.07 -7.73
N THR A 158 -0.86 6.01 -7.69
CA THR A 158 -0.76 5.02 -8.75
C THR A 158 -0.95 3.62 -8.19
N GLU A 159 -1.35 2.68 -9.04
CA GLU A 159 -1.34 1.25 -8.70
C GLU A 159 -0.85 0.40 -9.89
N PRO A 160 -0.31 -0.81 -9.66
CA PRO A 160 0.41 -1.59 -10.67
C PRO A 160 -0.38 -1.94 -11.95
N THR A 161 -1.70 -2.03 -11.89
CA THR A 161 -2.55 -2.39 -13.04
C THR A 161 -2.87 -1.21 -13.96
N GLY A 162 -2.57 0.03 -13.51
CA GLY A 162 -2.80 1.26 -14.27
C GLY A 162 -4.26 1.72 -14.35
N LEU A 163 -5.18 1.06 -13.63
CA LEU A 163 -6.58 1.45 -13.50
C LEU A 163 -6.75 2.74 -12.70
N TYR A 164 -5.89 2.97 -11.70
CA TYR A 164 -5.92 4.18 -10.90
C TYR A 164 -4.68 5.04 -11.12
N GLN A 165 -4.91 6.22 -11.69
CA GLN A 165 -3.99 7.36 -11.66
C GLN A 165 -4.79 8.56 -11.16
N LEU A 166 -4.58 8.91 -9.89
CA LEU A 166 -5.37 9.93 -9.20
C LEU A 166 -4.45 11.06 -8.75
N ASN A 167 -4.96 12.28 -8.81
CA ASN A 167 -4.35 13.45 -8.18
C ASN A 167 -5.42 14.17 -7.36
N PHE A 168 -5.11 14.49 -6.11
CA PHE A 168 -5.97 15.29 -5.25
C PHE A 168 -5.13 16.07 -4.24
N LYS A 169 -5.69 17.17 -3.74
CA LYS A 169 -5.01 18.02 -2.77
C LYS A 169 -5.57 17.84 -1.36
N GLY A 170 -4.77 18.24 -0.38
CA GLY A 170 -5.20 18.35 1.00
C GLY A 170 -4.74 19.64 1.65
N ALA A 171 -5.55 20.18 2.56
CA ALA A 171 -5.23 21.35 3.35
C ALA A 171 -5.01 20.94 4.81
N GLY A 172 -4.01 21.53 5.47
CA GLY A 172 -3.74 21.31 6.87
C GLY A 172 -4.95 21.65 7.74
N VAL A 173 -5.30 20.74 8.65
CA VAL A 173 -6.35 20.94 9.63
C VAL A 173 -5.70 21.53 10.88
N ALA A 174 -6.32 22.57 11.46
CA ALA A 174 -5.87 23.09 12.74
C ALA A 174 -5.88 21.94 13.77
N GLN A 175 -4.82 21.80 14.56
CA GLN A 175 -4.72 20.77 15.59
C GLN A 175 -5.94 20.84 16.51
N HIS A 176 -6.73 19.78 16.54
CA HIS A 176 -7.78 19.63 17.53
C HIS A 176 -7.11 19.37 18.87
N ASP A 177 -7.30 20.30 19.80
CA ASP A 177 -6.82 20.23 21.17
C ASP A 177 -7.31 18.93 21.82
N ALA A 178 -6.43 17.94 21.97
CA ALA A 178 -6.72 16.65 22.60
C ALA A 178 -6.80 16.77 24.13
N SER A 179 -7.35 17.89 24.62
CA SER A 179 -7.46 18.24 26.04
C SER A 179 -8.88 18.66 26.35
N LYS A 180 -9.80 17.70 26.43
CA LYS A 180 -10.99 17.72 27.30
C LYS A 180 -11.79 16.44 27.12
N THR A 181 -11.44 15.41 27.88
CA THR A 181 -12.43 14.48 28.41
C THR A 181 -12.37 14.66 29.92
N GLN A 182 -13.39 15.31 30.46
CA GLN A 182 -13.70 15.37 31.88
C GLN A 182 -14.89 14.45 32.12
#